data_AF-A0A9N9TMT2-F1
#
_entry.id   AF-A0A9N9TMT2-F1
#
_cell.length_a   1.000
_cell.length_b   1.000
_cell.length_c   1.000
_cell.angle_alpha   90.00
_cell.angle_beta   90.00
_cell.angle_gamma   90.00
#
_symmetry.space_group_name_H-M   'P 1'
#
loop_
_entity.id
_entity.type
_entity.pdbx_description
1 polymer ?
#
loop_
_entity_poly.entity_id
_entity_poly.type
_entity_poly.pdbx_seq_one_letter_code
_entity_poly.pdbx_strand_id
1 'polypeptide(L)'
;MNLRILFITVAFLLCVQFTQSEEDYFSAFLIKIALETTLNEIKNTGHVVIFKNLHIKTPGILDDVIMGAIGVRNVTLYGLSTLEYSDAVDVDKEMENNVAIKIYNIDVNATLEKIGLHTVYELDLNLLNELPLYGKGDIQLEVRNVDIKTNATFNDRNGLKLQDLDFDLTFRSSNESYVTGFWHNSNVSQFITKILNKIERYIAMLYNYHKECFKCIIKQIIKIIINHKLTKEKLTYSRCKCLEGSAFIDKLQEIIIAVDSKAINNILARLKEMLEDKEKLKKIAKEIICAATFFQKAYFDLNNIIK
;
A
#
# COMPACT_ATOMS: atom_id res chain seq x y z
N MET A 1 8.82 26.34 20.73
CA MET A 1 9.38 27.44 19.93
C MET A 1 8.23 28.16 19.24
N ASN A 2 8.10 29.48 19.38
CA ASN A 2 6.96 30.23 18.83
C ASN A 2 6.93 30.10 17.30
N LEU A 3 5.81 29.67 16.73
CA LEU A 3 5.60 29.53 15.27
C LEU A 3 6.01 30.81 14.49
N ARG A 4 5.84 31.98 15.14
CA ARG A 4 6.25 33.29 14.61
C ARG A 4 7.75 33.43 14.41
N ILE A 5 8.57 32.88 15.31
CA ILE A 5 10.04 32.94 15.19
C ILE A 5 10.49 32.02 14.07
N LEU A 6 9.91 30.82 13.95
CA LEU A 6 10.17 29.92 12.81
C LEU A 6 9.81 30.60 11.48
N PHE A 7 8.64 31.24 11.40
CA PHE A 7 8.21 31.94 10.19
C PHE A 7 9.12 33.11 9.82
N ILE A 8 9.59 33.89 10.80
CA ILE A 8 10.52 35.00 10.57
C ILE A 8 11.89 34.50 10.14
N THR A 9 12.41 33.44 10.76
CA THR A 9 13.69 32.83 10.39
C THR A 9 13.64 32.20 9.01
N VAL A 10 12.54 31.51 8.67
CA VAL A 10 12.29 30.97 7.33
C VAL A 10 12.14 32.10 6.32
N ALA A 11 11.34 33.13 6.59
CA ALA A 11 11.21 34.29 5.69
C ALA A 11 12.54 35.02 5.46
N PHE A 12 13.37 35.16 6.50
CA PHE A 12 14.70 35.77 6.39
C PHE A 12 15.67 34.90 5.59
N LEU A 13 15.70 33.58 5.82
CA LEU A 13 16.47 32.63 5.01
C LEU A 13 16.01 32.61 3.55
N LEU A 14 14.70 32.66 3.31
CA LEU A 14 14.11 32.76 1.98
C LEU A 14 14.54 34.07 1.31
N CYS A 15 14.47 35.22 1.99
CA CYS A 15 14.94 36.50 1.46
C CYS A 15 16.44 36.49 1.12
N VAL A 16 17.29 35.91 1.97
CA VAL A 16 18.73 35.84 1.74
C VAL A 16 19.05 34.93 0.55
N GLN A 17 18.40 33.76 0.44
CA GLN A 17 18.60 32.86 -0.71
C GLN A 17 18.04 33.44 -2.02
N PHE A 18 16.88 34.10 -2.00
CA PHE A 18 16.28 34.72 -3.19
C PHE A 18 17.18 35.79 -3.83
N THR A 19 18.06 36.41 -3.04
CA THR A 19 18.97 37.45 -3.54
C THR A 19 20.29 36.93 -4.10
N GLN A 20 20.66 35.65 -3.88
CA GLN A 20 22.00 35.15 -4.21
C GLN A 20 22.05 33.75 -4.86
N SER A 21 20.97 32.96 -4.84
CA SER A 21 21.00 31.61 -5.39
C SER A 21 20.49 31.56 -6.83
N GLU A 22 21.12 30.73 -7.68
CA GLU A 22 20.49 30.26 -8.91
C GLU A 22 19.11 29.65 -8.57
N GLU A 23 18.08 29.92 -9.38
CA GLU A 23 16.67 29.57 -9.12
C GLU A 23 16.43 28.09 -8.73
N ASP A 24 17.36 27.22 -9.09
CA ASP A 24 17.30 25.78 -8.90
C ASP A 24 17.61 25.38 -7.45
N TYR A 25 18.57 26.03 -6.78
CA TYR A 25 18.87 25.82 -5.36
C TYR A 25 17.70 26.19 -4.45
N PHE A 26 16.99 27.27 -4.79
CA PHE A 26 15.83 27.72 -4.02
C PHE A 26 14.68 26.72 -4.11
N SER A 27 14.46 26.16 -5.30
CA SER A 27 13.42 25.15 -5.55
C SER A 27 13.72 23.86 -4.76
N ALA A 28 14.97 23.38 -4.81
CA ALA A 28 15.42 22.23 -4.02
C ALA A 28 15.22 22.46 -2.52
N PHE A 29 15.60 23.63 -2.03
CA PHE A 29 15.47 24.01 -0.62
C PHE A 29 14.00 24.04 -0.15
N LEU A 30 13.09 24.61 -0.95
CA LEU A 30 11.66 24.62 -0.61
C LEU A 30 11.06 23.21 -0.57
N ILE A 31 11.40 22.36 -1.54
CA ILE A 31 10.95 20.96 -1.57
C ILE A 31 11.46 20.24 -0.34
N LYS A 32 12.73 20.43 0.02
CA LYS A 32 13.33 19.85 1.22
C LYS A 32 12.61 20.29 2.50
N ILE A 33 12.35 21.59 2.69
CA ILE A 33 11.60 22.07 3.85
C ILE A 33 10.20 21.46 3.89
N ALA A 34 9.49 21.41 2.76
CA ALA A 34 8.15 20.85 2.70
C ALA A 34 8.16 19.36 3.05
N LEU A 35 9.14 18.61 2.54
CA LEU A 35 9.34 17.19 2.82
C LEU A 35 9.65 16.97 4.31
N GLU A 36 10.67 17.65 4.85
CA GLU A 36 11.05 17.55 6.26
C GLU A 36 9.90 17.94 7.19
N THR A 37 9.16 19.02 6.88
CA THR A 37 8.01 19.44 7.69
C THR A 37 6.92 18.37 7.66
N THR A 38 6.64 17.80 6.49
CA THR A 38 5.62 16.75 6.33
C THR A 38 6.00 15.47 7.07
N LEU A 39 7.25 15.00 6.92
CA LEU A 39 7.74 13.79 7.57
C LEU A 39 7.80 13.98 9.10
N ASN A 40 8.21 15.16 9.57
CA ASN A 40 8.17 15.49 11.00
C ASN A 40 6.74 15.55 11.55
N GLU A 41 5.78 16.10 10.80
CA GLU A 41 4.37 16.11 11.23
C GLU A 41 3.79 14.68 11.28
N ILE A 42 4.10 13.85 10.28
CA ILE A 42 3.73 12.43 10.27
C ILE A 42 4.33 11.71 11.48
N LYS A 43 5.59 11.99 11.82
CA LYS A 43 6.25 11.46 13.01
C LYS A 43 5.57 11.92 14.30
N ASN A 44 5.31 13.21 14.44
CA ASN A 44 4.74 13.81 15.64
C ASN A 44 3.31 13.35 15.91
N THR A 45 2.50 13.21 14.85
CA THR A 45 1.15 12.66 14.96
C THR A 45 1.18 11.17 15.35
N GLY A 46 2.19 10.43 14.89
CA GLY A 46 2.43 9.02 15.21
C GLY A 46 1.43 8.06 14.55
N HIS A 47 0.37 8.59 13.96
CA HIS A 47 -0.67 7.85 13.27
C HIS A 47 -1.37 8.72 12.22
N VAL A 48 -1.96 8.09 11.21
CA VAL A 48 -2.74 8.73 10.16
C VAL A 48 -4.05 7.96 9.97
N VAL A 49 -5.18 8.65 10.11
CA VAL A 49 -6.50 8.07 9.79
C VAL A 49 -6.67 8.03 8.27
N ILE A 50 -6.68 6.83 7.70
CA ILE A 50 -6.87 6.61 6.26
C ILE A 50 -8.36 6.74 5.91
N PHE A 51 -9.23 6.07 6.67
CA PHE A 51 -10.68 6.10 6.46
C PHE A 51 -11.42 6.22 7.79
N LYS A 52 -12.35 7.18 7.89
CA LYS A 52 -13.18 7.35 9.09
C LYS A 52 -14.25 6.27 9.20
N ASN A 53 -14.99 6.03 8.11
CA ASN A 53 -16.02 5.00 8.04
C ASN A 53 -16.02 4.44 6.62
N LEU A 54 -15.99 3.12 6.49
CA LEU A 54 -16.12 2.42 5.22
C LEU A 54 -17.07 1.24 5.45
N HIS A 55 -18.14 1.20 4.66
CA HIS A 55 -19.09 0.10 4.70
C HIS A 55 -19.03 -0.61 3.35
N ILE A 56 -18.52 -1.83 3.38
CA ILE A 56 -18.33 -2.65 2.19
C ILE A 56 -19.45 -3.68 2.21
N LYS A 57 -20.41 -3.52 1.30
CA LYS A 57 -21.34 -4.61 1.00
C LYS A 57 -20.62 -5.65 0.17
N THR A 58 -20.94 -6.92 0.42
CA THR A 58 -20.52 -8.00 -0.47
C THR A 58 -20.95 -7.65 -1.90
N PRO A 59 -20.02 -7.68 -2.88
CA PRO A 59 -20.40 -7.46 -4.26
C PRO A 59 -21.37 -8.57 -4.65
N GLY A 60 -22.49 -8.23 -5.31
CA GLY A 60 -23.59 -9.18 -5.56
C GLY A 60 -23.21 -10.46 -6.32
N ILE A 61 -22.01 -10.45 -6.91
CA ILE A 61 -21.41 -11.59 -7.58
C ILE A 61 -20.89 -12.69 -6.63
N LEU A 62 -20.61 -12.31 -5.38
CA LEU A 62 -20.18 -13.22 -4.35
C LEU A 62 -21.36 -13.67 -3.49
N ASP A 63 -22.61 -13.28 -3.77
CA ASP A 63 -23.76 -13.57 -2.92
C ASP A 63 -23.96 -15.08 -2.70
N ASP A 64 -23.61 -15.93 -3.65
CA ASP A 64 -23.69 -17.40 -3.48
C ASP A 64 -22.63 -17.96 -2.50
N VAL A 65 -21.59 -17.18 -2.22
CA VAL A 65 -20.43 -17.58 -1.41
C VAL A 65 -20.32 -16.79 -0.11
N ILE A 66 -20.54 -15.48 -0.15
CA ILE A 66 -20.47 -14.57 0.98
C ILE A 66 -21.57 -13.53 0.80
N MET A 67 -22.58 -13.56 1.66
CA MET A 67 -23.61 -12.52 1.75
C MET A 67 -23.36 -11.63 2.96
N GLY A 68 -23.85 -10.40 2.90
CA GLY A 68 -23.87 -9.48 4.04
C GLY A 68 -22.95 -8.27 3.85
N ALA A 69 -22.53 -7.66 4.96
CA ALA A 69 -21.72 -6.46 4.92
C ALA A 69 -20.62 -6.44 5.99
N ILE A 70 -19.55 -5.71 5.68
CA ILE A 70 -18.47 -5.41 6.60
C ILE A 70 -18.45 -3.90 6.82
N GLY A 71 -18.64 -3.47 8.05
CA GLY A 71 -18.34 -2.13 8.50
C GLY A 71 -16.94 -2.05 9.07
N VAL A 72 -16.14 -1.08 8.62
CA VAL A 72 -14.87 -0.72 9.27
C VAL A 72 -14.89 0.76 9.60
N ARG A 73 -14.36 1.11 10.77
CA ARG A 73 -14.31 2.49 11.28
C ARG A 73 -12.91 2.79 11.79
N ASN A 74 -12.50 4.04 11.60
CA ASN A 74 -11.21 4.57 12.04
C ASN A 74 -10.03 3.70 11.58
N VAL A 75 -10.00 3.35 10.29
CA VAL A 75 -8.84 2.66 9.70
C VAL A 75 -7.64 3.60 9.82
N THR A 76 -6.72 3.26 10.71
CA THR A 76 -5.64 4.12 11.16
C THR A 76 -4.32 3.40 10.91
N LEU A 77 -3.42 4.05 10.19
CA LEU A 77 -2.02 3.68 10.10
C LEU A 77 -1.32 4.17 11.37
N TYR A 78 -0.66 3.30 12.12
CA TYR A 78 0.05 3.65 13.35
C TYR A 78 1.52 3.21 13.30
N GLY A 79 2.31 3.66 14.28
CA GLY A 79 3.75 3.35 14.37
C GLY A 79 4.64 4.42 13.73
N LEU A 80 4.05 5.48 13.21
CA LEU A 80 4.78 6.56 12.52
C LEU A 80 5.64 7.39 13.48
N SER A 81 5.42 7.28 14.79
CA SER A 81 6.22 7.98 15.81
C SER A 81 7.66 7.49 15.87
N THR A 82 7.92 6.26 15.42
CA THR A 82 9.27 5.69 15.34
C THR A 82 9.94 5.98 13.99
N LEU A 83 9.38 6.89 13.18
CA LEU A 83 9.95 7.25 11.90
C LEU A 83 11.29 7.93 12.09
N GLU A 84 12.33 7.33 11.53
CA GLU A 84 13.61 7.96 11.28
C GLU A 84 13.79 8.06 9.78
N TYR A 85 14.34 9.17 9.30
CA TYR A 85 14.53 9.34 7.87
C TYR A 85 15.76 10.19 7.57
N SER A 86 16.30 9.97 6.38
CA SER A 86 17.23 10.88 5.71
C SER A 86 16.71 11.15 4.31
N ASP A 87 16.89 12.38 3.86
CA ASP A 87 16.47 12.83 2.55
C ASP A 87 17.57 13.59 1.83
N ALA A 88 17.53 13.52 0.50
CA ALA A 88 18.28 14.37 -0.39
C ALA A 88 17.35 14.87 -1.50
N VAL A 89 17.48 16.15 -1.85
CA VAL A 89 16.72 16.78 -2.91
C VAL A 89 17.70 17.54 -3.78
N ASP A 90 17.80 17.12 -5.03
CA ASP A 90 18.63 17.75 -6.05
C ASP A 90 17.76 18.21 -7.22
N VAL A 91 18.15 19.33 -7.83
CA VAL A 91 17.46 19.89 -8.99
C VAL A 91 18.48 20.11 -10.08
N ASP A 92 18.35 19.34 -11.15
CA ASP A 92 19.17 19.44 -12.35
C ASP A 92 18.43 20.24 -13.42
N LYS A 93 19.21 20.93 -14.25
CA LYS A 93 18.68 21.68 -15.39
C LYS A 93 19.25 21.11 -16.67
N GLU A 94 18.36 20.62 -17.53
CA GLU A 94 18.72 20.12 -18.84
C GLU A 94 18.19 21.03 -19.95
N MET A 95 18.92 21.11 -21.06
CA MET A 95 18.47 21.82 -22.25
C MET A 95 18.06 20.79 -23.30
N GLU A 96 16.77 20.74 -23.63
CA GLU A 96 16.24 19.87 -24.68
C GLU A 96 15.51 20.71 -25.72
N ASN A 97 15.92 20.64 -27.00
CA ASN A 97 15.33 21.42 -28.10
C ASN A 97 15.25 22.94 -27.82
N ASN A 98 16.28 23.51 -27.20
CA ASN A 98 16.35 24.92 -26.76
C ASN A 98 15.33 25.32 -25.69
N VAL A 99 14.71 24.35 -25.02
CA VAL A 99 13.85 24.56 -23.85
C VAL A 99 14.59 24.08 -22.62
N ALA A 100 14.67 24.94 -21.60
CA ALA A 100 15.19 24.55 -20.29
C ALA A 100 14.14 23.70 -19.56
N ILE A 101 14.55 22.52 -19.11
CA ILE A 101 13.74 21.56 -18.36
C ILE A 101 14.38 21.40 -16.99
N LYS A 102 13.56 21.38 -15.94
CA LYS A 102 14.01 21.07 -14.58
C LYS A 102 13.68 19.63 -14.24
N ILE A 103 14.69 18.94 -13.71
CA ILE A 103 14.59 17.57 -13.22
C ILE A 103 14.80 17.62 -11.72
N TYR A 104 13.81 17.14 -10.97
CA TYR A 104 13.84 17.09 -9.50
C TYR A 104 14.08 15.66 -9.07
N ASN A 105 15.21 15.41 -8.41
CA ASN A 105 15.56 14.12 -7.85
C ASN A 105 15.32 14.17 -6.34
N ILE A 106 14.46 13.28 -5.85
CA ILE A 106 14.07 13.21 -4.43
C ILE A 106 14.39 11.81 -3.92
N ASP A 107 15.34 11.74 -3.00
CA ASP A 107 15.72 10.52 -2.29
C ASP A 107 15.20 10.56 -0.86
N VAL A 108 14.54 9.48 -0.44
CA VAL A 108 14.08 9.29 0.94
C VAL A 108 14.43 7.89 1.40
N ASN A 109 15.26 7.81 2.44
CA ASN A 109 15.49 6.58 3.18
C ASN A 109 14.81 6.72 4.54
N ALA A 110 13.83 5.88 4.81
CA ALA A 110 13.09 5.90 6.06
C ALA A 110 13.16 4.53 6.75
N THR A 111 13.24 4.55 8.08
CA THR A 111 13.15 3.36 8.93
C THR A 111 12.08 3.56 9.98
N LEU A 112 11.40 2.47 10.33
CA LEU A 112 10.38 2.42 11.37
C LEU A 112 10.59 1.15 12.18
N GLU A 113 10.57 1.25 13.51
CA GLU A 113 10.59 0.07 14.38
C GLU A 113 9.38 -0.83 14.11
N LYS A 114 8.22 -0.21 13.86
CA LYS A 114 6.98 -0.88 13.48
C LYS A 114 6.06 0.03 12.69
N ILE A 115 5.22 -0.58 11.87
CA ILE A 115 4.09 0.08 11.24
C ILE A 115 2.93 -0.90 11.20
N GLY A 116 1.73 -0.40 11.38
CA GLY A 116 0.56 -1.26 11.40
C GLY A 116 -0.72 -0.54 11.05
N LEU A 117 -1.75 -1.33 10.80
CA LEU A 117 -3.12 -0.88 10.59
C LEU A 117 -3.96 -1.28 11.79
N HIS A 118 -4.65 -0.31 12.37
CA HIS A 118 -5.66 -0.54 13.39
C HIS A 118 -7.03 -0.09 12.87
N THR A 119 -8.06 -0.90 13.09
CA THR A 119 -9.43 -0.54 12.73
C THR A 119 -10.41 -1.18 13.69
N VAL A 120 -11.52 -0.48 13.94
CA VAL A 120 -12.70 -1.07 14.57
C VAL A 120 -13.52 -1.70 13.45
N TYR A 121 -13.97 -2.94 13.62
CA TYR A 121 -14.78 -3.65 12.64
C TYR A 121 -16.13 -4.07 13.22
N GLU A 122 -17.10 -4.19 12.33
CA GLU A 122 -18.43 -4.72 12.56
C GLU A 122 -18.74 -5.65 11.38
N LEU A 123 -18.77 -6.94 11.67
CA LEU A 123 -18.94 -8.01 10.71
C LEU A 123 -20.33 -8.61 10.86
N ASP A 124 -21.05 -8.70 9.75
CA ASP A 124 -22.28 -9.49 9.64
C ASP A 124 -22.32 -10.10 8.24
N LEU A 125 -21.78 -11.31 8.12
CA LEU A 125 -21.70 -12.07 6.88
C LEU A 125 -22.26 -13.48 7.05
N ASN A 126 -22.74 -14.07 5.96
CA ASN A 126 -23.00 -15.50 5.86
C ASN A 126 -22.10 -16.10 4.79
N LEU A 127 -21.25 -17.05 5.18
CA LEU A 127 -20.42 -17.83 4.26
C LEU A 127 -21.22 -19.05 3.79
N LEU A 128 -21.33 -19.22 2.47
CA LEU A 128 -22.05 -20.29 1.78
C LEU A 128 -23.51 -20.45 2.23
N ASN A 129 -24.11 -19.38 2.75
CA ASN A 129 -25.44 -19.41 3.40
C ASN A 129 -25.59 -20.39 4.57
N GLU A 130 -24.48 -20.92 5.09
CA GLU A 130 -24.48 -21.96 6.13
C GLU A 130 -23.74 -21.52 7.39
N LEU A 131 -22.66 -20.74 7.24
CA LEU A 131 -21.81 -20.35 8.35
C LEU A 131 -21.92 -18.84 8.60
N PRO A 132 -22.63 -18.41 9.66
CA PRO A 132 -22.70 -17.00 10.02
C PRO A 132 -21.35 -16.54 10.57
N LEU A 133 -20.77 -15.51 9.99
CA LEU A 133 -19.57 -14.82 10.45
C LEU A 133 -20.00 -13.45 10.97
N TYR A 134 -20.00 -13.28 12.29
CA TYR A 134 -20.38 -12.02 12.91
C TYR A 134 -19.43 -11.65 14.03
N GLY A 135 -19.36 -10.36 14.34
CA GLY A 135 -18.53 -9.88 15.44
C GLY A 135 -18.35 -8.38 15.39
N LYS A 136 -17.99 -7.81 16.53
CA LYS A 136 -17.63 -6.41 16.64
C LYS A 136 -16.45 -6.28 17.58
N GLY A 137 -15.39 -5.65 17.10
CA GLY A 137 -14.15 -5.53 17.85
C GLY A 137 -13.10 -4.78 17.06
N ASP A 138 -11.85 -5.08 17.36
CA ASP A 138 -10.69 -4.44 16.80
C ASP A 138 -9.91 -5.44 15.94
N ILE A 139 -9.38 -4.95 14.82
CA ILE A 139 -8.37 -5.65 14.04
C ILE A 139 -7.12 -4.77 14.07
N GLN A 140 -6.02 -5.38 14.48
CA GLN A 140 -4.69 -4.79 14.39
C GLN A 140 -3.79 -5.69 13.56
N LEU A 141 -3.15 -5.11 12.56
CA LEU A 141 -2.11 -5.74 11.75
C LEU A 141 -0.81 -4.97 11.97
N GLU A 142 0.30 -5.66 12.17
CA GLU A 142 1.59 -5.02 12.44
C GLU A 142 2.70 -5.70 11.64
N VAL A 143 3.67 -4.93 11.17
CA VAL A 143 4.98 -5.42 10.74
C VAL A 143 6.07 -4.62 11.45
N ARG A 144 7.28 -5.20 11.54
CA ARG A 144 8.40 -4.62 12.30
C ARG A 144 9.65 -4.44 11.44
N ASN A 145 10.58 -3.61 11.92
CA ASN A 145 11.86 -3.33 11.29
C ASN A 145 11.66 -2.99 9.81
N VAL A 146 10.87 -1.94 9.57
CA VAL A 146 10.50 -1.53 8.23
C VAL A 146 11.52 -0.55 7.71
N ASP A 147 12.15 -0.85 6.59
CA ASP A 147 12.98 0.09 5.86
C ASP A 147 12.31 0.40 4.52
N ILE A 148 12.26 1.67 4.19
CA ILE A 148 11.68 2.21 2.96
C ILE A 148 12.78 3.02 2.28
N LYS A 149 13.10 2.68 1.03
CA LYS A 149 14.00 3.47 0.19
C LYS A 149 13.24 3.89 -1.04
N THR A 150 13.18 5.19 -1.28
CA THR A 150 12.49 5.76 -2.43
C THR A 150 13.42 6.74 -3.12
N ASN A 151 13.61 6.56 -4.42
CA ASN A 151 14.23 7.56 -5.30
C ASN A 151 13.18 7.95 -6.34
N ALA A 152 12.82 9.22 -6.40
CA ALA A 152 11.80 9.71 -7.31
C ALA A 152 12.37 10.84 -8.17
N THR A 153 12.27 10.68 -9.48
CA THR A 153 12.69 11.70 -10.46
C THR A 153 11.45 12.31 -11.09
N PHE A 154 11.26 13.61 -10.88
CA PHE A 154 10.22 14.40 -11.50
C PHE A 154 10.80 15.27 -12.62
N ASN A 155 10.00 15.50 -13.65
CA ASN A 155 10.35 16.31 -14.80
C ASN A 155 9.22 17.31 -15.05
N ASP A 156 9.55 18.57 -15.33
CA ASP A 156 8.57 19.63 -15.58
C ASP A 156 8.22 19.86 -17.06
N ARG A 157 8.75 19.05 -17.97
CA ARG A 157 8.44 19.08 -19.40
C ARG A 157 6.95 18.85 -19.63
N ASN A 158 6.25 19.93 -19.96
CA ASN A 158 4.78 19.98 -20.11
C ASN A 158 4.02 19.77 -18.80
N GLY A 159 4.56 20.30 -17.70
CA GLY A 159 4.01 20.18 -16.35
C GLY A 159 4.76 19.13 -15.53
N LEU A 160 4.69 19.25 -14.21
CA LEU A 160 5.40 18.37 -13.29
C LEU A 160 4.85 16.95 -13.37
N LYS A 161 5.69 15.97 -13.71
CA LYS A 161 5.35 14.54 -13.77
C LYS A 161 6.43 13.72 -13.11
N LEU A 162 6.04 12.63 -12.46
CA LEU A 162 6.95 11.59 -12.01
C LEU A 162 7.42 10.76 -13.22
N GLN A 163 8.66 11.00 -13.63
CA GLN A 163 9.32 10.32 -14.74
C GLN A 163 9.81 8.94 -14.33
N ASP A 164 10.52 8.84 -13.21
CA ASP A 164 11.01 7.57 -12.67
C ASP A 164 10.85 7.48 -11.16
N LEU A 165 10.76 6.24 -10.67
CA LEU A 165 10.56 5.94 -9.27
C LEU A 165 11.28 4.62 -8.96
N ASP A 166 12.30 4.61 -8.13
CA ASP A 166 12.75 3.39 -7.47
C ASP A 166 12.12 3.29 -6.08
N PHE A 167 11.69 2.09 -5.71
CA PHE A 167 11.04 1.83 -4.43
C PHE A 167 11.48 0.47 -3.90
N ASP A 168 12.11 0.48 -2.74
CA ASP A 168 12.40 -0.71 -1.96
C ASP A 168 11.70 -0.63 -0.60
N LEU A 169 11.09 -1.74 -0.22
CA LEU A 169 10.47 -1.95 1.07
C LEU A 169 11.01 -3.26 1.65
N THR A 170 11.54 -3.20 2.85
CA THR A 170 11.90 -4.37 3.64
C THR A 170 11.18 -4.31 4.96
N PHE A 171 10.71 -5.46 5.44
CA PHE A 171 10.05 -5.58 6.74
C PHE A 171 10.19 -7.01 7.26
N ARG A 172 9.92 -7.17 8.54
CA ARG A 172 9.78 -8.47 9.21
C ARG A 172 8.35 -8.63 9.70
N SER A 173 7.87 -9.88 9.71
CA SER A 173 6.60 -10.20 10.34
C SER A 173 6.62 -9.86 11.83
N SER A 174 5.52 -9.32 12.32
CA SER A 174 5.19 -9.23 13.73
C SER A 174 4.51 -10.52 14.22
N ASN A 175 4.32 -10.62 15.54
CA ASN A 175 3.38 -11.56 16.15
C ASN A 175 2.36 -10.82 17.03
N GLU A 176 2.26 -9.50 16.86
CA GLU A 176 1.38 -8.63 17.63
C GLU A 176 0.08 -8.30 16.88
N SER A 177 -0.14 -8.88 15.70
CA SER A 177 -1.40 -8.73 14.99
C SER A 177 -2.49 -9.46 15.78
N TYR A 178 -3.67 -8.86 15.91
CA TYR A 178 -4.79 -9.44 16.67
C TYR A 178 -6.15 -9.09 16.09
N VAL A 179 -7.13 -9.92 16.46
CA VAL A 179 -8.55 -9.71 16.21
C VAL A 179 -9.32 -9.96 17.50
N THR A 180 -10.22 -9.05 17.88
CA THR A 180 -11.09 -9.21 19.06
C THR A 180 -12.56 -9.31 18.65
N GLY A 181 -13.42 -9.78 19.57
CA GLY A 181 -14.87 -9.70 19.42
C GLY A 181 -15.50 -10.60 18.35
N PHE A 182 -14.74 -11.52 17.74
CA PHE A 182 -15.25 -12.44 16.74
C PHE A 182 -16.20 -13.45 17.39
N TRP A 183 -17.42 -13.59 16.85
CA TRP A 183 -18.53 -14.35 17.44
C TRP A 183 -18.82 -14.02 18.91
N HIS A 184 -18.47 -12.82 19.36
CA HIS A 184 -18.50 -12.43 20.77
C HIS A 184 -17.81 -13.46 21.70
N ASN A 185 -16.80 -14.17 21.17
CA ASN A 185 -16.12 -15.25 21.86
C ASN A 185 -14.60 -15.01 21.88
N SER A 186 -14.04 -14.84 23.07
CA SER A 186 -12.61 -14.56 23.26
C SER A 186 -11.71 -15.71 22.80
N ASN A 187 -12.11 -16.96 23.01
CA ASN A 187 -11.32 -18.13 22.60
C ASN A 187 -11.25 -18.25 21.08
N VAL A 188 -12.37 -18.00 20.39
CA VAL A 188 -12.41 -17.98 18.91
C VAL A 188 -11.57 -16.80 18.38
N SER A 189 -11.69 -15.62 19.00
CA SER A 189 -10.89 -14.45 18.64
C SER A 189 -9.37 -14.71 18.79
N GLN A 190 -8.96 -15.36 19.88
CA GLN A 190 -7.58 -15.79 20.10
C GLN A 190 -7.12 -16.83 19.07
N PHE A 191 -7.99 -17.77 18.70
CA PHE A 191 -7.69 -18.75 17.67
C PHE A 191 -7.48 -18.09 16.30
N ILE A 192 -8.36 -17.17 15.91
CA ILE A 192 -8.23 -16.38 14.67
C ILE A 192 -6.96 -15.54 14.70
N THR A 193 -6.66 -14.89 15.84
CA THR A 193 -5.41 -14.15 16.05
C THR A 193 -4.17 -15.03 15.82
N LYS A 194 -4.17 -16.28 16.31
CA LYS A 194 -3.07 -17.22 16.05
C LYS A 194 -2.96 -17.59 14.57
N ILE A 195 -4.08 -17.76 13.86
CA ILE A 195 -4.09 -18.01 12.41
C ILE A 195 -3.53 -16.79 11.66
N LEU A 196 -4.01 -15.60 11.99
CA LEU A 196 -3.60 -14.34 11.37
C LEU A 196 -2.09 -14.14 11.47
N ASN A 197 -1.51 -14.27 12.66
CA ASN A 197 -0.06 -14.15 12.85
C ASN A 197 0.74 -15.21 12.06
N LYS A 198 0.19 -16.42 11.85
CA LYS A 198 0.81 -17.42 10.97
C LYS A 198 0.76 -16.98 9.50
N ILE A 199 -0.40 -16.53 9.03
CA ILE A 199 -0.60 -16.03 7.65
C ILE A 199 0.35 -14.86 7.38
N GLU A 200 0.49 -13.95 8.32
CA GLU A 200 1.37 -12.79 8.19
C GLU A 200 2.83 -13.19 7.92
N ARG A 201 3.35 -14.20 8.63
CA ARG A 201 4.68 -14.76 8.37
C ARG A 201 4.80 -15.34 6.96
N TYR A 202 3.77 -16.03 6.49
CA TYR A 202 3.75 -16.55 5.12
C TYR A 202 3.71 -15.43 4.07
N ILE A 203 2.93 -14.37 4.31
CA ILE A 203 2.90 -13.20 3.43
C ILE A 203 4.27 -12.52 3.39
N ALA A 204 4.94 -12.36 4.54
CA ALA A 204 6.30 -11.80 4.60
C ALA A 204 7.31 -12.68 3.84
N MET A 205 7.20 -14.01 3.96
CA MET A 205 8.03 -14.95 3.20
C MET A 205 7.77 -14.84 1.69
N LEU A 206 6.50 -14.79 1.27
CA LEU A 206 6.09 -14.66 -0.12
C LEU A 206 6.57 -13.32 -0.71
N TYR A 207 6.45 -12.24 0.06
CA TYR A 207 6.96 -10.93 -0.31
C TYR A 207 8.46 -10.99 -0.60
N ASN A 208 9.24 -11.59 0.30
CA ASN A 208 10.69 -11.72 0.10
C ASN A 208 11.03 -12.60 -1.10
N TYR A 209 10.29 -13.67 -1.33
CA TYR A 209 10.50 -14.57 -2.48
C TYR A 209 10.19 -13.89 -3.82
N HIS A 210 9.16 -13.04 -3.87
CA HIS A 210 8.74 -12.30 -5.06
C HIS A 210 9.04 -10.79 -4.99
N LYS A 211 10.10 -10.41 -4.27
CA LYS A 211 10.40 -9.01 -3.93
C LYS A 211 10.38 -8.08 -5.14
N GLU A 212 11.10 -8.45 -6.19
CA GLU A 212 11.19 -7.65 -7.42
C GLU A 212 9.83 -7.45 -8.10
N CYS A 213 8.94 -8.44 -7.98
CA CYS A 213 7.61 -8.33 -8.54
C CYS A 213 6.72 -7.37 -7.75
N PHE A 214 6.73 -7.50 -6.41
CA PHE A 214 6.02 -6.57 -5.54
C PHE A 214 6.53 -5.13 -5.70
N LYS A 215 7.85 -4.94 -5.74
CA LYS A 215 8.47 -3.64 -6.02
C LYS A 215 7.94 -3.03 -7.31
N CYS A 216 7.93 -3.80 -8.39
CA CYS A 216 7.43 -3.31 -9.67
C CYS A 216 5.95 -2.94 -9.58
N ILE A 217 5.09 -3.77 -8.97
CA ILE A 217 3.66 -3.49 -8.82
C ILE A 217 3.45 -2.18 -8.04
N ILE A 218 4.12 -2.05 -6.88
CA ILE A 218 4.01 -0.87 -6.02
C ILE A 218 4.52 0.38 -6.76
N LYS A 219 5.69 0.30 -7.42
CA LYS A 219 6.25 1.37 -8.27
C LYS A 219 5.22 1.86 -9.28
N GLN A 220 4.58 0.96 -10.01
CA GLN A 220 3.58 1.33 -11.02
C GLN A 220 2.34 1.98 -10.40
N ILE A 221 1.83 1.44 -9.28
CA ILE A 221 0.68 2.00 -8.57
C ILE A 221 0.98 3.42 -8.08
N ILE A 222 2.12 3.62 -7.41
CA ILE A 222 2.54 4.94 -6.90
C ILE A 222 2.69 5.93 -8.07
N LYS A 223 3.35 5.52 -9.16
CA LYS A 223 3.55 6.36 -10.34
C LYS A 223 2.23 6.81 -10.96
N ILE A 224 1.28 5.89 -11.09
CA ILE A 224 -0.06 6.17 -11.60
C ILE A 224 -0.80 7.17 -10.71
N ILE A 225 -0.80 6.95 -9.39
CA ILE A 225 -1.50 7.82 -8.44
C ILE A 225 -0.90 9.23 -8.48
N ILE A 226 0.42 9.36 -8.40
CA ILE A 226 1.12 10.64 -8.41
C ILE A 226 0.86 11.39 -9.72
N ASN A 227 1.08 10.75 -10.86
CA ASN A 227 0.86 11.40 -12.16
C ASN A 227 -0.59 11.79 -12.37
N HIS A 228 -1.55 10.94 -12.00
CA HIS A 228 -2.96 11.30 -12.08
C HIS A 228 -3.29 12.54 -11.24
N LYS A 229 -2.70 12.68 -10.05
CA LYS A 229 -2.88 13.87 -9.21
C LYS A 229 -2.21 15.12 -9.80
N LEU A 230 -1.03 14.99 -10.40
CA LEU A 230 -0.28 16.11 -10.94
C LEU A 230 -0.81 16.59 -12.31
N THR A 231 -1.11 15.67 -13.22
CA THR A 231 -1.41 15.98 -14.63
C THR A 231 -2.87 15.79 -15.01
N LYS A 232 -3.65 15.08 -14.17
CA LYS A 232 -5.03 14.63 -14.49
C LYS A 232 -5.11 13.77 -15.76
N GLU A 233 -4.00 13.16 -16.18
CA GLU A 233 -3.98 12.22 -17.30
C GLU A 233 -4.68 10.90 -16.93
N LYS A 234 -5.08 10.16 -17.98
CA LYS A 234 -5.66 8.82 -17.83
C LYS A 234 -4.66 7.88 -17.16
N LEU A 235 -5.17 6.98 -16.31
CA LEU A 235 -4.34 5.97 -15.66
C LEU A 235 -3.78 5.00 -16.71
N THR A 236 -2.48 5.09 -16.98
CA THR A 236 -1.76 4.13 -17.85
C THR A 236 -0.88 3.23 -17.00
N TYR A 237 -1.21 1.93 -16.98
CA TYR A 237 -0.42 0.92 -16.26
C TYR A 237 0.60 0.26 -17.18
N SER A 238 1.89 0.36 -16.83
CA SER A 238 2.94 -0.41 -17.49
C SER A 238 3.09 -1.76 -16.80
N ARG A 239 3.02 -2.85 -17.57
CA ARG A 239 3.06 -4.22 -17.02
C ARG A 239 4.43 -4.55 -16.46
N CYS A 240 4.44 -5.18 -15.29
CA CYS A 240 5.64 -5.78 -14.74
C CYS A 240 5.94 -7.10 -15.46
N LYS A 241 7.20 -7.31 -15.89
CA LYS A 241 7.60 -8.54 -16.60
C LYS A 241 7.30 -9.83 -15.82
N CYS A 242 7.45 -9.79 -14.50
CA CYS A 242 7.13 -10.91 -13.60
C CYS A 242 5.65 -11.33 -13.62
N LEU A 243 4.79 -10.52 -14.23
CA LEU A 243 3.35 -10.74 -14.34
C LEU A 243 2.92 -11.17 -15.76
N GLU A 244 3.87 -11.27 -16.70
CA GLU A 244 3.58 -11.75 -18.05
C GLU A 244 3.04 -13.20 -17.99
N GLY A 245 1.85 -13.41 -18.55
CA GLY A 245 1.17 -14.71 -18.55
C GLY A 245 0.29 -15.01 -17.32
N SER A 246 0.21 -14.09 -16.35
CA SER A 246 -0.65 -14.26 -15.18
C SER A 246 -2.09 -13.79 -15.44
N ALA A 247 -3.02 -14.74 -15.56
CA ALA A 247 -4.46 -14.47 -15.69
C ALA A 247 -5.05 -13.64 -14.54
N PHE A 248 -4.39 -13.62 -13.37
CA PHE A 248 -4.76 -12.80 -12.23
C PHE A 248 -4.49 -11.31 -12.48
N ILE A 249 -3.44 -10.97 -13.22
CA ILE A 249 -3.03 -9.58 -13.46
C ILE A 249 -3.77 -8.94 -14.61
N ASP A 250 -4.10 -9.69 -15.65
CA ASP A 250 -5.02 -9.21 -16.68
C ASP A 250 -6.32 -8.74 -16.03
N LYS A 251 -6.83 -9.49 -15.03
CA LYS A 251 -8.00 -9.09 -14.24
C LYS A 251 -7.74 -7.91 -13.30
N LEU A 252 -6.59 -7.85 -12.64
CA LEU A 252 -6.27 -6.76 -11.72
C LEU A 252 -6.11 -5.44 -12.47
N GLN A 253 -5.58 -5.49 -13.70
CA GLN A 253 -5.51 -4.37 -14.63
C GLN A 253 -6.90 -3.94 -15.12
N GLU A 254 -7.78 -4.90 -15.47
CA GLU A 254 -9.19 -4.59 -15.75
C GLU A 254 -9.82 -3.85 -14.54
N ILE A 255 -9.64 -4.35 -13.32
CA ILE A 255 -10.18 -3.73 -12.09
C ILE A 255 -9.64 -2.31 -11.90
N ILE A 256 -8.33 -2.08 -12.00
CA ILE A 256 -7.72 -0.75 -11.86
C ILE A 256 -8.26 0.23 -12.91
N ILE A 257 -8.39 -0.21 -14.17
CA ILE A 257 -8.95 0.61 -15.26
C ILE A 257 -10.46 0.90 -15.03
N ALA A 258 -11.19 -0.03 -14.44
CA ALA A 258 -12.61 0.15 -14.14
C ALA A 258 -12.89 0.98 -12.88
N VAL A 259 -11.95 1.09 -11.95
CA VAL A 259 -12.10 2.02 -10.80
C VAL A 259 -12.09 3.49 -11.29
N ASP A 260 -11.56 3.77 -12.48
CA ASP A 260 -11.50 5.11 -13.08
C ASP A 260 -12.67 5.44 -14.03
N SER A 261 -13.66 4.56 -14.21
CA SER A 261 -14.82 4.86 -15.08
C SER A 261 -16.05 4.01 -14.78
N LYS A 262 -17.21 4.35 -15.34
CA LYS A 262 -18.48 3.60 -15.32
C LYS A 262 -18.40 2.11 -15.79
N ALA A 263 -17.21 1.55 -15.98
CA ALA A 263 -16.90 0.20 -16.45
C ALA A 263 -16.97 -0.90 -15.37
N ILE A 264 -17.20 -0.56 -14.09
CA ILE A 264 -17.44 -1.53 -13.01
C ILE A 264 -18.52 -2.56 -13.42
N ASN A 265 -19.56 -2.13 -14.14
CA ASN A 265 -20.64 -3.01 -14.60
C ASN A 265 -20.22 -4.06 -15.64
N ASN A 266 -19.25 -3.75 -16.52
CA ASN A 266 -18.76 -4.71 -17.53
C ASN A 266 -17.82 -5.76 -16.91
N ILE A 267 -17.04 -5.37 -15.90
CA ILE A 267 -16.21 -6.31 -15.14
C ILE A 267 -17.07 -7.19 -14.24
N LEU A 268 -18.13 -6.64 -13.65
CA LEU A 268 -19.12 -7.43 -12.92
C LEU A 268 -19.78 -8.48 -13.83
N ALA A 269 -20.11 -8.14 -15.08
CA ALA A 269 -20.67 -9.10 -16.03
C ALA A 269 -19.67 -10.22 -16.40
N ARG A 270 -18.39 -9.88 -16.62
CA ARG A 270 -17.35 -10.87 -16.97
C ARG A 270 -16.89 -11.72 -15.78
N LEU A 271 -16.74 -11.13 -14.59
CA LEU A 271 -16.50 -11.90 -13.37
C LEU A 271 -17.66 -12.88 -13.14
N LYS A 272 -18.90 -12.49 -13.48
CA LYS A 272 -20.10 -13.31 -13.27
C LYS A 272 -20.07 -14.53 -14.19
N GLU A 273 -19.71 -14.32 -15.46
CA GLU A 273 -19.45 -15.39 -16.43
C GLU A 273 -18.32 -16.33 -15.97
N MET A 274 -17.31 -15.82 -15.26
CA MET A 274 -16.21 -16.62 -14.71
C MET A 274 -16.54 -17.37 -13.41
N LEU A 275 -17.48 -16.85 -12.60
CA LEU A 275 -17.95 -17.50 -11.38
C LEU A 275 -19.08 -18.51 -11.65
N GLU A 276 -19.78 -18.37 -12.78
CA GLU A 276 -20.70 -19.39 -13.30
C GLU A 276 -19.98 -20.63 -13.86
N ASP A 277 -18.68 -20.52 -14.20
CA ASP A 277 -17.81 -21.65 -14.55
C ASP A 277 -17.34 -22.41 -13.29
N LYS A 278 -18.24 -23.26 -12.78
CA LYS A 278 -18.02 -24.15 -11.62
C LYS A 278 -16.75 -25.01 -11.74
N GLU A 279 -16.32 -25.36 -12.95
CA GLU A 279 -15.10 -26.16 -13.18
C GLU A 279 -13.85 -25.31 -12.95
N LYS A 280 -13.84 -24.04 -13.37
CA LYS A 280 -12.74 -23.09 -13.07
C LYS A 280 -12.63 -22.77 -11.59
N LEU A 281 -13.76 -22.58 -10.90
CA LEU A 281 -13.79 -22.37 -9.45
C LEU A 281 -13.28 -23.60 -8.69
N LYS A 282 -13.71 -24.81 -9.09
CA LYS A 282 -13.14 -26.06 -8.56
C LYS A 282 -11.64 -26.15 -8.81
N LYS A 283 -11.17 -25.75 -9.99
CA LYS A 283 -9.75 -25.75 -10.34
C LYS A 283 -8.95 -24.75 -9.48
N ILE A 284 -9.43 -23.53 -9.31
CA ILE A 284 -8.80 -22.50 -8.46
C ILE A 284 -8.82 -22.92 -6.98
N ALA A 285 -9.96 -23.41 -6.48
CA ALA A 285 -10.04 -23.95 -5.12
C ALA A 285 -9.10 -25.15 -4.93
N LYS A 286 -8.99 -26.03 -5.94
CA LYS A 286 -8.06 -27.16 -5.94
C LYS A 286 -6.61 -26.70 -6.05
N GLU A 287 -6.30 -25.61 -6.76
CA GLU A 287 -4.97 -24.99 -6.82
C GLU A 287 -4.60 -24.32 -5.50
N ILE A 288 -5.55 -23.64 -4.83
CA ILE A 288 -5.37 -23.06 -3.49
C ILE A 288 -5.19 -24.18 -2.44
N ILE A 289 -5.98 -25.25 -2.52
CA ILE A 289 -5.85 -26.43 -1.66
C ILE A 289 -4.54 -27.15 -1.96
N CYS A 290 -4.15 -27.34 -3.22
CA CYS A 290 -2.88 -27.95 -3.60
C CYS A 290 -1.70 -27.10 -3.15
N ALA A 291 -1.77 -25.77 -3.26
CA ALA A 291 -0.77 -24.87 -2.72
C ALA A 291 -0.72 -25.01 -1.19
N ALA A 292 -1.85 -24.96 -0.49
CA ALA A 292 -1.91 -25.16 0.96
C ALA A 292 -1.38 -26.53 1.39
N THR A 293 -1.64 -27.59 0.63
CA THR A 293 -1.19 -28.96 0.90
C THR A 293 0.30 -29.12 0.59
N PHE A 294 0.79 -28.49 -0.48
CA PHE A 294 2.21 -28.38 -0.81
C PHE A 294 2.96 -27.63 0.29
N PHE A 295 2.40 -26.53 0.80
CA PHE A 295 2.95 -25.78 1.93
C PHE A 295 2.90 -26.56 3.25
N GLN A 296 1.86 -27.36 3.47
CA GLN A 296 1.76 -28.26 4.63
C GLN A 296 2.77 -29.41 4.55
N LYS A 297 3.03 -29.94 3.36
CA LYS A 297 4.04 -30.98 3.12
C LYS A 297 5.46 -30.42 3.25
N ALA A 298 5.73 -29.26 2.67
CA ALA A 298 6.98 -28.54 2.85
C ALA A 298 7.26 -28.21 4.33
N TYR A 299 6.22 -27.87 5.10
CA TYR A 299 6.29 -27.70 6.56
C TYR A 299 6.64 -29.00 7.31
N PHE A 300 6.09 -30.13 6.86
CA PHE A 300 6.39 -31.45 7.44
C PHE A 300 7.83 -31.88 7.14
N ASP A 301 8.28 -31.65 5.90
CA ASP A 301 9.64 -31.98 5.46
C ASP A 301 10.69 -31.10 6.15
N LEU A 302 10.40 -29.80 6.36
CA LEU A 302 11.25 -28.89 7.15
C LEU A 302 11.35 -29.29 8.62
N ASN A 303 10.26 -29.73 9.26
CA ASN A 303 10.28 -30.19 10.65
C ASN A 303 11.05 -31.51 10.85
N ASN A 304 11.20 -32.32 9.79
CA ASN A 304 12.00 -33.54 9.82
C ASN A 304 13.49 -33.29 9.56
N ILE A 305 13.85 -32.13 8.99
CA ILE A 305 15.25 -31.70 8.80
C ILE A 305 15.81 -31.02 10.05
N ILE A 306 14.94 -30.48 10.92
CA ILE A 306 15.30 -29.73 12.14
C ILE A 306 15.34 -30.63 13.40
N LYS A 307 15.17 -31.95 13.24
CA LYS A 307 15.41 -32.96 14.28
C LYS A 307 16.66 -33.77 13.96
#